data_AF-A0A7V9FLJ7-F1
#
_entry.id   AF-A0A7V9FLJ7-F1
#
_cell.length_a   1.000
_cell.length_b   1.000
_cell.length_c   1.000
_cell.angle_alpha   90.00
_cell.angle_beta   90.00
_cell.angle_gamma   90.00
#
_symmetry.space_group_name_H-M   'P 1'
#
loop_
_entity.id
_entity.type
_entity.pdbx_description
1 polymer ?
#
loop_
_entity_poly.entity_id
_entity_poly.type
_entity_poly.pdbx_seq_one_letter_code
_entity_poly.pdbx_strand_id
1 'polypeptide(L)'
;ELTEDPVAAAGGALAGRRVVVAPDLPAELRPASLELIEDTGLAASELDALDAVLTTCAAACADTGTIALDGGTGQGRRAITLVPDTHVCIVRADQIVETVPELLTALAPAARAGHPIVLVSGPSATSDIELQRVEGVHGPRTLVVLIQTSS
;
A
#
# COMPACT_ATOMS: atom_id res chain seq x y z
N GLU A 1 -11.28 3.59 3.64
CA GLU A 1 -12.70 3.33 3.36
C GLU A 1 -13.03 1.90 3.77
N LEU A 2 -14.18 1.66 4.41
CA LEU A 2 -14.66 0.31 4.71
C LEU A 2 -15.42 -0.22 3.50
N THR A 3 -15.23 -1.49 3.13
CA THR A 3 -15.93 -2.10 1.99
C THR A 3 -16.10 -3.60 2.19
N GLU A 4 -17.24 -4.13 1.75
CA GLU A 4 -17.48 -5.57 1.62
C GLU A 4 -16.91 -6.12 0.30
N ASP A 5 -16.72 -5.25 -0.70
CA ASP A 5 -16.13 -5.58 -2.00
C ASP A 5 -14.89 -4.70 -2.25
N PRO A 6 -13.71 -5.12 -1.77
CA PRO A 6 -12.48 -4.36 -1.98
C PRO A 6 -12.06 -4.31 -3.45
N VAL A 7 -12.51 -5.24 -4.28
CA VAL A 7 -12.14 -5.34 -5.70
C VAL A 7 -12.88 -4.29 -6.50
N ALA A 8 -14.20 -4.18 -6.31
CA ALA A 8 -15.00 -3.14 -6.93
C ALA A 8 -14.57 -1.75 -6.45
N ALA A 9 -14.30 -1.59 -5.15
CA ALA A 9 -13.79 -0.33 -4.59
C ALA A 9 -12.43 0.04 -5.19
N ALA A 10 -11.50 -0.90 -5.32
CA ALA A 10 -10.21 -0.67 -5.99
C ALA A 10 -10.40 -0.31 -7.46
N GLY A 11 -11.31 -1.00 -8.17
CA GLY A 11 -11.65 -0.69 -9.57
C GLY A 11 -12.16 0.74 -9.76
N GLY A 12 -13.02 1.22 -8.85
CA GLY A 12 -13.51 2.60 -8.87
C GLY A 12 -12.42 3.61 -8.51
N ALA A 13 -11.65 3.34 -7.45
CA ALA A 13 -10.57 4.20 -6.99
C ALA A 13 -9.45 4.36 -8.02
N LEU A 14 -9.25 3.36 -8.90
CA LEU A 14 -8.18 3.32 -9.90
C LEU A 14 -8.67 3.49 -11.34
N ALA A 15 -9.93 3.85 -11.55
CA ALA A 15 -10.52 3.92 -12.88
C ALA A 15 -9.71 4.83 -13.82
N GLY A 16 -9.35 4.31 -14.99
CA GLY A 16 -8.59 5.03 -16.03
C GLY A 16 -7.08 5.17 -15.75
N ARG A 17 -6.55 4.54 -14.71
CA ARG A 17 -5.12 4.54 -14.38
C ARG A 17 -4.41 3.28 -14.88
N ARG A 18 -3.14 3.40 -15.21
CA ARG A 18 -2.21 2.28 -15.44
C ARG A 18 -1.66 1.83 -14.09
N VAL A 19 -1.98 0.60 -13.68
CA VAL A 19 -1.75 0.15 -12.30
C VAL A 19 -0.71 -0.94 -12.27
N VAL A 20 0.37 -0.74 -11.52
CA VAL A 20 1.35 -1.79 -11.25
C VAL A 20 0.90 -2.69 -10.11
N VAL A 21 1.15 -3.98 -10.24
CA VAL A 21 0.88 -4.99 -9.22
C VAL A 21 2.04 -5.96 -9.06
N ALA A 22 2.15 -6.59 -7.90
CA ALA A 22 3.03 -7.73 -7.75
C ALA A 22 2.52 -8.91 -8.59
N PRO A 23 3.40 -9.71 -9.23
CA PRO A 23 2.98 -10.88 -10.01
C PRO A 23 2.18 -11.90 -9.17
N ASP A 24 2.41 -11.94 -7.86
CA ASP A 24 1.74 -12.81 -6.91
C ASP A 24 0.53 -12.15 -6.22
N LEU A 25 0.04 -11.00 -6.70
CA LEU A 25 -1.21 -10.42 -6.23
C LEU A 25 -2.35 -11.43 -6.47
N PRO A 26 -3.11 -11.83 -5.42
CA PRO A 26 -4.16 -12.84 -5.54
C PRO A 26 -5.16 -12.50 -6.64
N ALA A 27 -5.58 -13.50 -7.40
CA ALA A 27 -6.41 -13.31 -8.59
C ALA A 27 -7.78 -12.68 -8.23
N GLU A 28 -8.31 -13.03 -7.08
CA GLU A 28 -9.54 -12.48 -6.52
C GLU A 28 -9.43 -11.00 -6.17
N LEU A 29 -8.23 -10.46 -5.96
CA LEU A 29 -8.01 -9.03 -5.67
C LEU A 29 -7.71 -8.20 -6.93
N ARG A 30 -7.75 -8.82 -8.12
CA ARG A 30 -7.44 -8.15 -9.40
C ARG A 30 -8.74 -7.63 -10.04
N PRO A 31 -8.98 -6.30 -10.07
CA PRO A 31 -10.19 -5.77 -10.67
C PRO A 31 -10.15 -5.94 -12.19
N ALA A 32 -11.12 -6.67 -12.75
CA ALA A 32 -11.20 -6.94 -14.19
C ALA A 32 -11.41 -5.67 -15.05
N SER A 33 -11.81 -4.57 -14.43
CA SER A 33 -12.01 -3.27 -15.09
C SER A 33 -10.71 -2.48 -15.32
N LEU A 34 -9.57 -2.94 -14.80
CA LEU A 34 -8.31 -2.21 -14.83
C LEU A 34 -7.29 -2.87 -15.78
N GLU A 35 -6.44 -2.05 -16.38
CA GLU A 35 -5.21 -2.52 -17.03
C GLU A 35 -4.13 -2.70 -15.95
N LEU A 36 -3.92 -3.95 -15.52
CA LEU A 36 -2.91 -4.31 -14.53
C LEU A 36 -1.60 -4.68 -15.23
N ILE A 37 -0.51 -4.09 -14.75
CA ILE A 37 0.85 -4.32 -15.24
C ILE A 37 1.62 -5.03 -14.12
N GLU A 38 2.06 -6.26 -14.39
CA GLU A 38 2.84 -7.00 -13.40
C GLU A 38 4.28 -6.50 -13.36
N ASP A 39 4.80 -6.26 -12.15
CA ASP A 39 6.21 -5.92 -11.97
C ASP A 39 7.10 -7.16 -12.12
N THR A 40 7.65 -7.35 -13.32
CA THR A 40 8.67 -8.37 -13.61
C THR A 40 10.10 -7.84 -13.47
N GLY A 41 10.29 -6.75 -12.69
CA GLY A 41 11.60 -6.08 -12.53
C GLY A 41 11.71 -4.78 -13.33
N LEU A 42 10.63 -4.01 -13.40
CA LEU A 42 10.59 -2.73 -14.13
C LEU A 42 11.63 -1.73 -13.60
N ALA A 43 12.28 -0.98 -14.50
CA ALA A 43 13.16 0.11 -14.13
C ALA A 43 12.37 1.25 -13.44
N ALA A 44 13.06 2.09 -12.67
CA ALA A 44 12.43 3.22 -11.99
C ALA A 44 11.71 4.16 -12.98
N SER A 45 12.28 4.40 -14.16
CA SER A 45 11.66 5.21 -15.22
C SER A 45 10.40 4.58 -15.81
N GLU A 46 10.31 3.24 -15.82
CA GLU A 46 9.12 2.55 -16.28
C GLU A 46 8.01 2.61 -15.23
N LEU A 47 8.37 2.48 -13.95
CA LEU A 47 7.44 2.66 -12.82
C LEU A 47 6.93 4.10 -12.71
N ASP A 48 7.78 5.09 -13.00
CA ASP A 48 7.42 6.52 -12.98
C ASP A 48 6.38 6.88 -14.05
N ALA A 49 6.31 6.09 -15.12
CA ALA A 49 5.28 6.21 -16.15
C ALA A 49 3.95 5.52 -15.78
N LEU A 50 3.85 4.92 -14.59
CA LEU A 50 2.64 4.27 -14.09
C LEU A 50 1.97 5.15 -13.03
N ASP A 51 0.64 5.19 -13.07
CA ASP A 51 -0.13 6.16 -12.28
C ASP A 51 -0.31 5.71 -10.83
N ALA A 52 -0.36 4.39 -10.62
CA ALA A 52 -0.69 3.82 -9.32
C ALA A 52 -0.13 2.42 -9.10
N VAL A 53 -0.12 2.00 -7.84
CA VAL A 53 0.12 0.62 -7.39
C VAL A 53 -1.07 0.11 -6.59
N LEU A 54 -1.42 -1.16 -6.79
CA LEU A 54 -2.38 -1.89 -5.95
C LEU A 54 -1.66 -2.99 -5.17
N THR A 55 -1.80 -2.99 -3.84
CA THR A 55 -1.15 -3.98 -2.97
C THR A 55 -2.08 -4.54 -1.90
N THR A 56 -1.65 -5.63 -1.28
CA THR A 56 -2.06 -6.04 0.07
C THR A 56 -1.16 -5.37 1.14
N CYS A 57 -1.33 -5.73 2.41
CA CYS A 57 -0.39 -5.42 3.49
C CYS A 57 -0.10 -6.64 4.37
N ALA A 58 0.92 -6.54 5.21
CA ALA A 58 1.19 -7.50 6.28
C ALA A 58 0.31 -7.22 7.51
N ALA A 59 0.27 -5.95 7.93
CA ALA A 59 -0.49 -5.47 9.09
C ALA A 59 -0.78 -3.97 8.96
N ALA A 60 -1.71 -3.46 9.76
CA ALA A 60 -1.99 -2.03 9.88
C ALA A 60 -2.19 -1.63 11.34
N CYS A 61 -1.83 -0.40 11.71
CA CYS A 61 -1.96 0.15 13.07
C CYS A 61 -2.95 1.31 13.07
N ALA A 62 -4.01 1.18 13.87
CA ALA A 62 -5.08 2.16 13.94
C ALA A 62 -4.61 3.50 14.54
N ASP A 63 -3.89 3.46 15.66
CA ASP A 63 -3.47 4.67 16.39
C ASP A 63 -2.62 5.64 15.56
N THR A 64 -1.84 5.10 14.63
CA THR A 64 -0.91 5.88 13.80
C THR A 64 -1.35 5.97 12.34
N GLY A 65 -2.47 5.33 11.97
CA GLY A 65 -2.89 5.21 10.59
C GLY A 65 -1.79 4.62 9.70
N THR A 66 -1.08 3.61 10.18
CA THR A 66 0.08 3.01 9.48
C THR A 66 -0.34 1.74 8.76
N ILE A 67 0.07 1.58 7.50
CA ILE A 67 0.13 0.27 6.84
C ILE A 67 1.58 -0.24 6.85
N ALA A 68 1.75 -1.55 7.00
CA ALA A 68 3.05 -2.20 6.99
C ALA A 68 3.14 -3.22 5.86
N LEU A 69 4.24 -3.15 5.13
CA LEU A 69 4.63 -4.11 4.11
C LEU A 69 5.88 -4.84 4.58
N ASP A 70 5.93 -6.14 4.37
CA ASP A 70 7.06 -7.03 4.64
C ASP A 70 7.57 -7.74 3.37
N GLY A 71 7.00 -7.42 2.20
CA GLY A 71 7.31 -8.08 0.94
C GLY A 71 6.60 -9.43 0.77
N GLY A 72 5.58 -9.70 1.58
CA GLY A 72 4.70 -10.86 1.43
C GLY A 72 3.79 -10.78 0.19
N THR A 73 2.90 -11.78 0.08
CA THR A 73 2.03 -11.98 -1.09
C THR A 73 1.24 -10.74 -1.48
N GLY A 74 1.38 -10.31 -2.74
CA GLY A 74 0.65 -9.18 -3.28
C GLY A 74 1.18 -7.80 -2.86
N GLN A 75 2.33 -7.73 -2.19
CA GLN A 75 2.96 -6.45 -1.79
C GLN A 75 4.06 -6.02 -2.78
N GLY A 76 4.70 -6.98 -3.44
CA GLY A 76 5.80 -6.75 -4.36
C GLY A 76 7.06 -6.19 -3.68
N ARG A 77 8.02 -5.76 -4.49
CA ARG A 77 9.26 -5.13 -3.98
C ARG A 77 9.03 -3.66 -3.65
N ARG A 78 9.88 -3.11 -2.78
CA ARG A 78 9.82 -1.70 -2.33
C ARG A 78 9.65 -0.66 -3.44
N ALA A 79 10.22 -0.89 -4.63
CA ALA A 79 10.18 0.10 -5.70
C ALA A 79 8.74 0.41 -6.18
N ILE A 80 7.88 -0.60 -6.31
CA ILE A 80 6.53 -0.39 -6.84
C ILE A 80 5.61 0.34 -5.86
N THR A 81 5.97 0.37 -4.58
CA THR A 81 5.23 1.09 -3.53
C THR A 81 5.83 2.46 -3.23
N LEU A 82 6.91 2.85 -3.92
CA LEU A 82 7.61 4.11 -3.71
C LEU A 82 7.54 5.03 -4.93
N VAL A 83 7.54 4.47 -6.15
CA VAL A 83 7.65 5.27 -7.38
C VAL A 83 6.29 5.77 -7.90
N PRO A 84 5.26 4.91 -8.07
CA PRO A 84 3.96 5.38 -8.52
C PRO A 84 3.34 6.37 -7.54
N ASP A 85 2.62 7.35 -8.07
CA ASP A 85 2.17 8.50 -7.29
C ASP A 85 0.94 8.23 -6.43
N THR A 86 0.21 7.15 -6.73
CA THR A 86 -0.93 6.67 -5.97
C THR A 86 -0.71 5.24 -5.49
N HIS A 87 -0.92 4.99 -4.19
CA HIS A 87 -0.93 3.64 -3.61
C HIS A 87 -2.33 3.30 -3.11
N VAL A 88 -2.93 2.27 -3.67
CA VAL A 88 -4.15 1.67 -3.14
C VAL A 88 -3.77 0.38 -2.41
N CYS A 89 -4.10 0.30 -1.14
CA CYS A 89 -3.78 -0.84 -0.29
C CYS A 89 -5.06 -1.49 0.24
N ILE A 90 -5.23 -2.78 -0.03
CA ILE A 90 -6.31 -3.60 0.53
C ILE A 90 -5.83 -4.18 1.86
N VAL A 91 -6.59 -3.91 2.92
CA VAL A 91 -6.31 -4.32 4.29
C VAL A 91 -7.48 -5.15 4.80
N ARG A 92 -7.25 -6.37 5.26
CA ARG A 92 -8.33 -7.12 5.93
C ARG A 92 -8.50 -6.61 7.36
N ALA A 93 -9.74 -6.61 7.85
CA ALA A 93 -10.03 -6.15 9.21
C ALA A 93 -9.23 -6.91 10.29
N ASP A 94 -8.92 -8.20 10.07
CA ASP A 94 -8.13 -9.03 10.99
C ASP A 94 -6.62 -8.70 11.01
N GLN A 95 -6.14 -7.84 10.10
CA GLN A 95 -4.76 -7.36 10.05
C GLN A 95 -4.58 -6.02 10.77
N ILE A 96 -5.66 -5.42 11.25
CA ILE A 96 -5.64 -4.13 11.93
C ILE A 96 -5.41 -4.38 13.43
N VAL A 97 -4.30 -3.87 13.93
CA VAL A 97 -3.98 -3.80 15.36
C VAL A 97 -4.21 -2.39 15.88
N GLU A 98 -4.35 -2.25 17.19
CA GLU A 98 -4.60 -0.96 17.82
C GLU A 98 -3.30 -0.14 17.88
N THR A 99 -2.23 -0.77 18.36
CA THR A 99 -1.02 -0.05 18.80
C THR A 99 0.25 -0.40 18.03
N VAL A 100 1.25 0.49 18.06
CA VAL A 100 2.57 0.26 17.45
C VAL A 100 3.30 -0.98 18.01
N PRO A 101 3.31 -1.25 19.33
CA PRO A 101 3.91 -2.49 19.86
C PRO A 101 3.28 -3.77 19.29
N GLU A 102 1.96 -3.78 19.06
CA GLU A 102 1.27 -4.91 18.43
C GLU A 102 1.70 -5.03 16.96
N LEU A 103 1.82 -3.91 16.25
CA LEU A 103 2.28 -3.88 14.86
C LEU A 103 3.70 -4.47 14.75
N LEU A 104 4.61 -4.03 15.62
CA LEU A 104 5.97 -4.56 15.67
C LEU A 104 6.01 -6.05 16.03
N THR A 105 5.08 -6.51 16.88
CA THR A 105 4.93 -7.93 17.21
C THR A 105 4.49 -8.74 15.99
N ALA A 106 3.52 -8.24 15.23
CA ALA A 106 3.06 -8.88 13.98
C ALA A 106 4.17 -8.97 12.93
N LEU A 107 5.03 -7.95 12.83
CA LEU A 107 6.13 -7.88 11.86
C LEU A 107 7.41 -8.60 12.30
N ALA A 108 7.53 -8.97 13.58
CA ALA A 108 8.74 -9.57 14.13
C ALA A 108 9.22 -10.85 13.39
N PRO A 109 8.34 -11.78 12.97
CA PRO A 109 8.77 -12.95 12.21
C PRO A 109 9.47 -12.58 10.89
N ALA A 110 8.85 -11.68 10.11
CA ALA A 110 9.40 -11.23 8.83
C ALA A 110 10.71 -10.48 9.02
N ALA A 111 10.77 -9.58 10.00
CA ALA A 111 12.00 -8.84 10.33
C ALA A 111 13.15 -9.77 10.73
N ARG A 112 12.89 -10.81 11.53
CA ARG A 112 13.90 -11.81 11.94
C ARG A 112 14.40 -12.67 10.77
N ALA A 113 13.54 -12.94 9.80
CA ALA A 113 13.90 -13.61 8.57
C ALA A 113 14.63 -12.69 7.55
N GLY A 114 14.86 -11.42 7.90
CA GLY A 114 15.59 -10.46 7.07
C GLY A 114 14.75 -9.85 5.94
N HIS A 115 13.43 -9.97 6.02
CA HIS A 115 12.54 -9.37 5.04
C HIS A 115 12.55 -7.83 5.13
N PRO A 116 12.35 -7.14 4.00
CA PRO A 116 12.24 -5.70 3.98
C PRO A 116 10.94 -5.24 4.68
N ILE A 117 11.05 -4.49 5.76
CA ILE A 117 9.89 -3.81 6.37
C ILE A 117 9.77 -2.40 5.79
N VAL A 118 8.56 -2.02 5.38
CA VAL A 118 8.17 -0.66 4.97
C VAL A 118 6.96 -0.27 5.81
N LEU A 119 7.06 0.86 6.49
CA LEU A 119 5.96 1.45 7.27
C LEU A 119 5.53 2.73 6.55
N VAL A 120 4.28 2.77 6.09
CA VAL A 120 3.68 3.96 5.49
C VAL A 120 2.64 4.47 6.46
N SER A 121 2.97 5.54 7.16
CA SER A 121 2.05 6.20 8.09
C SER A 121 1.26 7.28 7.38
N GLY A 122 0.01 7.47 7.79
CA GLY A 122 -0.83 8.58 7.34
C GLY A 122 -0.14 9.93 7.53
N PRO A 123 -0.62 10.98 6.84
CA PRO A 123 0.03 12.28 6.87
C PRO A 123 0.22 12.71 8.31
N SER A 124 1.47 12.89 8.72
CA SER A 124 1.75 13.54 9.99
C SER A 124 1.07 14.90 9.97
N ALA A 125 0.17 15.15 10.90
CA ALA A 125 -0.24 16.50 11.25
C ALA A 125 0.95 17.17 11.95
N THR A 126 1.98 17.54 11.19
CA THR A 126 3.03 18.42 11.68
C THR A 126 2.44 19.82 11.75
N SER A 127 2.19 20.32 12.96
CA SER A 127 2.02 21.76 13.19
C SER A 127 3.34 22.45 12.84
N ASP A 128 3.36 23.12 11.69
CA ASP A 128 4.54 23.75 11.11
C ASP A 128 4.89 25.03 11.91
N ILE A 129 6.08 25.08 12.51
CA ILE A 129 6.63 26.31 13.12
C ILE A 129 7.36 27.16 12.06
N GLU A 130 7.63 26.61 10.88
CA GLU A 130 8.44 27.23 9.83
C GLU A 130 7.75 26.98 8.47
N LEU A 131 6.85 27.89 8.07
CA LEU A 131 5.95 27.90 6.88
C LEU A 131 6.61 27.68 5.50
N GLN A 132 7.45 26.67 5.30
CA GLN A 132 7.97 26.25 3.99
C GLN A 132 7.94 24.73 3.84
N ARG A 133 6.81 24.24 3.32
CA ARG A 133 6.67 22.85 2.85
C ARG A 133 7.54 22.64 1.62
N VAL A 134 8.66 21.95 1.78
CA VAL A 134 9.38 21.34 0.63
C VAL A 134 8.59 20.08 0.25
N GLU A 135 7.94 20.09 -0.91
CA GLU A 135 7.36 18.88 -1.49
C GLU A 135 8.51 17.93 -1.85
N GLY A 136 8.83 17.02 -0.94
CA GLY A 136 9.87 16.05 -1.21
C GLY A 136 9.39 14.88 -2.08
N VAL A 137 10.36 14.25 -2.75
CA VAL A 137 10.23 13.05 -3.58
C VAL A 137 10.11 11.80 -2.69
N HIS A 138 9.12 11.77 -1.79
CA HIS A 138 9.12 10.94 -0.57
C HIS A 138 8.21 9.69 -0.63
N GLY A 139 7.72 9.32 -1.81
CA GLY A 139 6.78 8.20 -2.00
C GLY A 139 5.44 8.68 -2.59
N PRO A 140 4.46 7.78 -2.74
CA PRO A 140 3.15 8.11 -3.30
C PRO A 140 2.51 9.31 -2.59
N ARG A 141 2.09 10.33 -3.35
CA ARG A 141 1.39 11.51 -2.80
C ARG A 141 -0.03 11.18 -2.34
N THR A 142 -0.61 10.11 -2.88
CA THR A 142 -1.96 9.65 -2.54
C THR A 142 -1.91 8.23 -2.00
N LEU A 143 -2.41 8.02 -0.78
CA LEU A 143 -2.63 6.69 -0.21
C LEU A 143 -4.13 6.47 0.00
N VAL A 144 -4.68 5.40 -0.60
CA VAL A 144 -6.06 4.95 -0.40
C VAL A 144 -6.01 3.60 0.31
N VAL A 145 -6.61 3.53 1.49
CA VAL A 145 -6.73 2.28 2.25
C VAL A 145 -8.15 1.75 2.14
N LEU A 146 -8.30 0.54 1.59
CA LEU A 146 -9.57 -0.18 1.47
C LEU A 146 -9.60 -1.29 2.52
N ILE A 147 -10.42 -1.10 3.55
CA ILE A 147 -10.57 -2.05 4.65
C ILE A 147 -11.66 -3.03 4.28
N GLN A 148 -11.27 -4.28 4.00
CA GLN A 148 -12.18 -5.37 3.74
C GLN A 148 -12.81 -5.83 5.06
N THR A 149 -14.12 -5.66 5.15
CA THR A 149 -14.94 -6.23 6.22
C THR A 149 -15.46 -7.60 5.80
N SER A 150 -15.38 -8.59 6.67
CA SER A 150 -16.04 -9.88 6.45
C SER A 150 -17.55 -9.68 6.55
N SER A 151 -18.31 -10.09 5.54
CA SER A 151 -19.76 -10.25 5.61
C SER A 151 -20.18 -11.38 6.56
#